data_AF-A0A2V2W837-F1
#
_entry.id   AF-A0A2V2W837-F1
#
_cell.length_a   1.000
_cell.length_b   1.000
_cell.length_c   1.000
_cell.angle_alpha   90.00
_cell.angle_beta   90.00
_cell.angle_gamma   90.00
#
_symmetry.space_group_name_H-M   'P 1'
#
loop_
_entity.id
_entity.type
_entity.pdbx_description
1 polymer ?
#
loop_
_entity_poly.entity_id
_entity_poly.type
_entity_poly.pdbx_seq_one_letter_code
_entity_poly.pdbx_strand_id
1 'polypeptide(L)'
;MAKPKLPTLRQKLKRVTVLLIPFIVATTVLTLRFDTAADDGAPEPNNLRHSRAPAADDAALAYIPRSVVDTWSRREYLVVLGIPSTDVEERRTRRNLQRTTCWRLPGAATRANDFTGAMLVLYVLGRHPSHGYDYSAALLEEAAQWQDVVALPMNEGRVTTKKAIGC
;
A
#
# COMPACT_ATOMS: atom_id res chain seq x y z
N MET A 1 -14.04 -47.27 48.59
CA MET A 1 -14.58 -47.03 47.23
C MET A 1 -15.64 -45.93 47.29
N ALA A 2 -15.33 -44.73 46.77
CA ALA A 2 -16.27 -43.59 46.77
C ALA A 2 -16.89 -43.45 45.37
N LYS A 3 -18.22 -43.57 45.26
CA LYS A 3 -18.96 -43.34 44.01
C LYS A 3 -18.93 -41.84 43.67
N PRO A 4 -18.58 -41.44 42.43
CA PRO A 4 -18.62 -40.03 42.06
C PRO A 4 -20.08 -39.55 42.00
N LYS A 5 -20.32 -38.36 42.56
CA LYS A 5 -21.64 -37.71 42.61
C LYS A 5 -22.07 -37.31 41.20
N LEU A 6 -22.85 -38.18 40.54
CA LEU A 6 -23.40 -37.99 39.18
C LEU A 6 -24.25 -36.71 38.95
N PRO A 7 -24.98 -36.12 39.92
CA PRO A 7 -25.91 -35.02 39.60
C PRO A 7 -25.21 -33.67 39.35
N THR A 8 -24.02 -33.43 39.94
CA THR A 8 -23.30 -32.15 39.80
C THR A 8 -22.60 -32.00 38.45
N LEU A 9 -22.17 -33.11 37.84
CA LEU A 9 -21.54 -33.11 36.52
C LEU A 9 -22.55 -32.75 35.41
N ARG A 10 -23.79 -33.28 35.50
CA ARG A 10 -24.88 -32.95 34.56
C ARG A 10 -25.28 -31.48 34.63
N GLN A 11 -25.28 -30.88 35.82
CA GLN A 11 -25.65 -29.47 35.99
C GLN A 11 -24.55 -28.52 35.49
N LYS A 12 -23.28 -28.86 35.70
CA LYS A 12 -22.15 -28.12 35.11
C LYS A 12 -22.12 -28.25 33.59
N LEU A 13 -22.37 -29.44 33.04
CA LEU A 13 -22.41 -29.66 31.59
C LEU A 13 -23.55 -28.86 30.94
N LYS A 14 -24.75 -28.85 31.55
CA LYS A 14 -25.88 -28.02 31.08
C LYS A 14 -25.54 -26.53 31.07
N ARG A 15 -24.87 -26.00 32.10
CA ARG A 15 -24.46 -24.58 32.13
C ARG A 15 -23.42 -24.24 31.08
N VAL A 16 -22.46 -25.13 30.84
CA VAL A 16 -21.43 -24.95 29.79
C VAL A 16 -22.08 -24.96 28.40
N THR A 17 -23.01 -25.88 28.13
CA THR A 17 -23.75 -25.91 26.86
C THR A 17 -24.67 -24.69 26.68
N VAL A 18 -25.34 -24.22 27.73
CA VAL A 18 -26.21 -23.03 27.68
C VAL A 18 -25.43 -21.74 27.45
N LEU A 19 -24.15 -21.67 27.81
CA LEU A 19 -23.30 -20.50 27.55
C LEU A 19 -22.56 -20.59 26.20
N LEU A 20 -22.21 -21.81 25.75
CA LEU A 20 -21.54 -22.01 24.45
C LEU A 20 -22.43 -21.69 23.26
N ILE A 21 -23.72 -22.04 23.31
CA ILE A 21 -24.66 -21.78 22.21
C ILE A 21 -24.81 -20.26 21.93
N PRO A 22 -25.13 -19.39 22.91
CA PRO A 22 -25.23 -17.96 22.65
C PRO A 22 -23.88 -17.34 22.30
N PHE A 23 -22.76 -17.88 22.80
CA PHE A 23 -21.43 -17.42 22.41
C PHE A 23 -21.11 -17.72 20.94
N ILE A 24 -21.44 -18.94 20.45
CA ILE A 24 -21.28 -19.33 19.05
C ILE A 24 -22.22 -18.52 18.14
N VAL A 25 -23.46 -18.27 18.58
CA VAL A 25 -24.41 -17.42 17.84
C VAL A 25 -23.92 -15.97 17.80
N ALA A 26 -23.38 -15.44 18.90
CA ALA A 26 -22.81 -14.09 18.93
C ALA A 26 -21.56 -13.97 18.03
N THR A 27 -20.66 -14.95 18.04
CA THR A 27 -19.48 -14.92 17.17
C THR A 27 -19.83 -15.10 15.70
N THR A 28 -20.78 -15.96 15.35
CA THR A 28 -21.26 -16.10 13.96
C THR A 28 -21.99 -14.87 13.45
N VAL A 29 -22.85 -14.24 14.26
CA VAL A 29 -23.50 -12.97 13.90
C VAL A 29 -22.46 -11.85 13.76
N LEU A 30 -21.44 -11.82 14.62
CA LEU A 30 -20.38 -10.82 14.55
C LEU A 30 -19.51 -11.02 13.29
N THR A 31 -19.15 -12.25 12.92
CA THR A 31 -18.42 -12.52 11.67
C THR A 31 -19.25 -12.20 10.44
N LEU A 32 -20.55 -12.55 10.43
CA LEU A 32 -21.47 -12.17 9.33
C LEU A 32 -21.65 -10.65 9.21
N ARG A 33 -21.65 -9.91 10.33
CA ARG A 33 -21.69 -8.44 10.33
C ARG A 33 -20.41 -7.80 9.81
N PHE A 34 -19.26 -8.47 9.95
CA PHE A 34 -18.00 -8.02 9.36
C PHE A 34 -17.87 -8.39 7.87
N ASP A 35 -18.47 -9.49 7.40
CA ASP A 35 -18.53 -9.83 5.97
C ASP A 35 -19.57 -8.99 5.19
N THR A 36 -20.66 -8.53 5.82
CA THR A 36 -21.68 -7.70 5.16
C THR A 36 -21.32 -6.20 5.12
N ALA A 37 -20.06 -5.85 5.41
CA ALA A 37 -19.48 -4.54 5.07
C ALA A 37 -18.59 -4.61 3.82
N ALA A 38 -18.63 -5.72 3.07
CA ALA A 38 -18.33 -5.69 1.66
C ALA A 38 -19.49 -4.95 0.97
N ASP A 39 -19.25 -3.66 0.73
CA ASP A 39 -20.01 -2.82 -0.18
C ASP A 39 -20.42 -3.66 -1.40
N ASP A 40 -21.74 -3.83 -1.60
CA ASP A 40 -22.34 -4.56 -2.72
C ASP A 40 -21.93 -3.86 -4.03
N GLY A 41 -20.75 -4.23 -4.51
CA GLY A 41 -20.19 -3.85 -5.80
C GLY A 41 -20.93 -4.56 -6.93
N ALA A 42 -22.21 -4.28 -7.10
CA ALA A 42 -22.83 -4.42 -8.39
C ALA A 42 -22.21 -3.34 -9.30
N PRO A 43 -21.57 -3.69 -10.43
CA PRO A 43 -21.00 -2.69 -11.31
C PRO A 43 -22.15 -1.94 -11.99
N GLU A 44 -22.56 -0.81 -11.42
CA GLU A 44 -23.32 0.16 -12.18
C GLU A 44 -22.44 0.63 -13.35
N PRO A 45 -22.88 0.47 -14.61
CA PRO A 45 -22.03 0.64 -15.78
C PRO A 45 -21.56 2.09 -16.03
N ASN A 46 -21.96 3.07 -15.20
CA ASN A 46 -21.77 4.50 -15.47
C ASN A 46 -21.07 5.29 -14.34
N ASN A 47 -20.40 4.64 -13.40
CA ASN A 47 -19.59 5.36 -12.41
C ASN A 47 -18.24 5.81 -13.02
N LEU A 48 -18.21 7.00 -13.61
CA LEU A 48 -17.00 7.66 -14.13
C LEU A 48 -15.83 7.70 -13.13
N ARG A 49 -16.13 7.69 -11.82
CA ARG A 49 -15.12 7.63 -10.75
C ARG A 49 -14.40 6.27 -10.69
N HIS A 50 -15.13 5.17 -10.91
CA HIS A 50 -14.56 3.83 -10.93
C HIS A 50 -13.75 3.56 -12.20
N SER A 51 -14.07 4.20 -13.34
CA SER A 51 -13.23 4.11 -14.55
C SER A 51 -12.00 5.01 -14.49
N ARG A 52 -12.05 6.13 -13.75
CA ARG A 52 -10.95 7.09 -13.62
C ARG A 52 -9.82 6.60 -12.70
N ALA A 53 -10.15 5.89 -11.62
CA ALA A 53 -9.16 5.33 -10.70
C ALA A 53 -8.17 4.36 -11.37
N PRO A 54 -8.61 3.29 -12.07
CA PRO A 54 -7.70 2.35 -12.73
C PRO A 54 -6.88 3.03 -13.84
N ALA A 55 -7.48 3.96 -14.60
CA ALA A 55 -6.74 4.71 -15.60
C ALA A 55 -5.67 5.65 -14.99
N ALA A 56 -5.93 6.21 -13.80
CA ALA A 56 -4.95 7.04 -13.09
C ALA A 56 -3.82 6.19 -12.51
N ASP A 57 -4.14 4.99 -12.00
CA ASP A 57 -3.15 4.04 -11.49
C ASP A 57 -2.26 3.51 -12.63
N ASP A 58 -2.85 3.13 -13.76
CA ASP A 58 -2.12 2.71 -14.97
C ASP A 58 -1.19 3.82 -15.47
N ALA A 59 -1.67 5.07 -15.50
CA ALA A 59 -0.85 6.21 -15.89
C ALA A 59 0.28 6.48 -14.89
N ALA A 60 0.02 6.30 -13.59
CA ALA A 60 1.03 6.49 -12.54
C ALA A 60 2.16 5.45 -12.60
N LEU A 61 1.85 4.24 -13.06
CA LEU A 61 2.77 3.12 -13.17
C LEU A 61 3.34 2.94 -14.59
N ALA A 62 2.99 3.82 -15.54
CA ALA A 62 3.31 3.66 -16.96
C ALA A 62 4.82 3.54 -17.27
N TYR A 63 5.68 4.09 -16.41
CA TYR A 63 7.14 4.07 -16.57
C TYR A 63 7.83 2.95 -15.78
N ILE A 64 7.06 2.09 -15.11
CA ILE A 64 7.58 0.93 -14.38
C ILE A 64 7.26 -0.33 -15.21
N PRO A 65 8.23 -1.24 -15.42
CA PRO A 65 7.96 -2.49 -16.12
C PRO A 65 6.87 -3.30 -15.42
N ARG A 66 5.92 -3.86 -16.19
CA ARG A 66 4.83 -4.70 -15.64
C ARG A 66 5.33 -5.83 -14.76
N SER A 67 6.46 -6.45 -15.09
CA SER A 67 7.06 -7.52 -14.27
C SER A 67 7.44 -7.06 -12.85
N VAL A 68 7.81 -5.79 -12.69
CA VAL A 68 8.13 -5.18 -11.39
C VAL A 68 6.85 -4.89 -10.62
N VAL A 69 5.85 -4.29 -11.27
CA VAL A 69 4.52 -4.06 -10.67
C VAL A 69 3.89 -5.37 -10.21
N ASP A 70 3.98 -6.42 -11.04
CA ASP A 70 3.53 -7.76 -10.71
C ASP A 70 4.27 -8.33 -9.49
N THR A 71 5.59 -8.09 -9.41
CA THR A 71 6.39 -8.51 -8.25
C THR A 71 5.94 -7.80 -6.99
N TRP A 72 5.61 -6.51 -7.07
CA TRP A 72 5.07 -5.78 -5.94
C TRP A 72 3.71 -6.31 -5.51
N SER A 73 2.81 -6.56 -6.46
CA SER A 73 1.44 -7.04 -6.19
C SER A 73 1.39 -8.42 -5.55
N ARG A 74 2.35 -9.30 -5.85
CA ARG A 74 2.42 -10.66 -5.30
C ARG A 74 3.08 -10.74 -3.93
N ARG A 75 3.72 -9.66 -3.49
CA ARG A 75 4.46 -9.62 -2.22
C ARG A 75 3.64 -8.97 -1.14
N GLU A 76 3.65 -9.59 0.03
CA GLU A 76 3.10 -9.02 1.26
C GLU A 76 4.17 -8.17 1.94
N TYR A 77 4.32 -6.92 1.48
CA TYR A 77 5.17 -5.96 2.18
C TYR A 77 4.57 -5.60 3.54
N LEU A 78 5.40 -5.57 4.58
CA LEU A 78 5.00 -5.10 5.90
C LEU A 78 4.73 -3.60 5.88
N VAL A 79 5.50 -2.85 5.08
CA VAL A 79 5.37 -1.39 4.94
C VAL A 79 5.54 -1.00 3.48
N VAL A 80 4.67 -0.11 3.00
CA VAL A 80 4.87 0.61 1.74
C VAL A 80 5.03 2.09 2.05
N LEU A 81 6.21 2.63 1.77
CA LEU A 81 6.58 4.01 2.05
C LEU A 81 6.62 4.82 0.75
N GLY A 82 5.63 5.69 0.58
CA GLY A 82 5.62 6.69 -0.49
C GLY A 82 6.32 7.98 -0.05
N ILE A 83 7.36 8.40 -0.77
CA ILE A 83 8.12 9.61 -0.51
C ILE A 83 7.79 10.66 -1.58
N PRO A 84 7.01 11.70 -1.26
CA PRO A 84 6.76 12.80 -2.18
C PRO A 84 8.07 13.49 -2.57
N SER A 85 8.30 13.65 -3.86
CA SER A 85 9.47 14.32 -4.40
C SER A 85 9.06 15.18 -5.59
N THR A 86 10.00 15.99 -6.08
CA THR A 86 9.74 16.94 -7.17
C THR A 86 10.73 16.68 -8.30
N ASP A 87 10.33 16.99 -9.53
CA ASP A 87 11.17 16.79 -10.71
C ASP A 87 12.15 17.95 -10.90
N VAL A 88 13.10 18.07 -9.97
CA VAL A 88 14.20 19.03 -10.04
C VAL A 88 15.50 18.34 -9.63
N GLU A 89 16.64 18.86 -10.10
CA GLU A 89 17.94 18.21 -9.96
C GLU A 89 18.35 18.03 -8.49
N GLU A 90 18.07 19.00 -7.63
CA GLU A 90 18.40 18.93 -6.21
C GLU A 90 17.65 17.80 -5.51
N ARG A 91 16.38 17.56 -5.90
CA ARG A 91 15.59 16.46 -5.35
C ARG A 91 15.98 15.11 -5.95
N ARG A 92 16.35 15.06 -7.24
CA ARG A 92 16.93 13.87 -7.87
C ARG A 92 18.20 13.43 -7.14
N THR A 93 19.10 14.37 -6.89
CA THR A 93 20.32 14.13 -6.11
C THR A 93 19.99 13.55 -4.72
N ARG A 94 18.99 14.12 -4.03
CA ARG A 94 18.54 13.57 -2.74
C ARG A 94 18.01 12.15 -2.84
N ARG A 95 17.16 11.84 -3.82
CA ARG A 95 16.64 10.47 -4.02
C ARG A 95 17.79 9.49 -4.24
N ASN A 96 18.79 9.87 -5.05
CA ASN A 96 19.98 9.05 -5.26
C ASN A 96 20.79 8.84 -3.96
N LEU A 97 20.96 9.88 -3.15
CA LEU A 97 21.60 9.75 -1.83
C LEU A 97 20.82 8.81 -0.92
N GLN A 98 19.50 8.94 -0.84
CA GLN A 98 18.65 8.07 -0.02
C GLN A 98 18.76 6.59 -0.48
N ARG A 99 18.73 6.33 -1.79
CA ARG A 99 18.94 4.98 -2.37
C ARG A 99 20.31 4.40 -2.03
N THR A 100 21.36 5.22 -2.08
CA THR A 100 22.73 4.78 -1.84
C THR A 100 23.13 4.78 -0.36
N THR A 101 22.29 5.31 0.53
CA THR A 101 22.53 5.38 1.98
C THR A 101 21.44 4.66 2.77
N CYS A 102 20.41 5.36 3.25
CA CYS A 102 19.42 4.83 4.19
C CYS A 102 18.63 3.64 3.64
N TRP A 103 18.41 3.54 2.32
CA TRP A 103 17.70 2.39 1.72
C TRP A 103 18.59 1.17 1.47
N ARG A 104 19.87 1.21 1.87
CA ARG A 104 20.71 0.00 1.97
C ARG A 104 20.46 -0.80 3.25
N LEU A 105 19.61 -0.30 4.15
CA LEU A 105 19.27 -1.03 5.37
C LEU A 105 18.68 -2.41 5.05
N PRO A 106 18.99 -3.45 5.85
CA PRO A 106 18.40 -4.78 5.66
C PRO A 106 16.87 -4.72 5.73
N GLY A 107 16.20 -5.27 4.72
CA GLY A 107 14.74 -5.32 4.65
C GLY A 107 14.09 -4.24 3.79
N ALA A 108 14.83 -3.26 3.28
CA ALA A 108 14.33 -2.39 2.22
C ALA A 108 14.22 -3.16 0.89
N ALA A 109 13.06 -3.14 0.26
CA ALA A 109 12.80 -3.70 -1.06
C ALA A 109 13.15 -2.65 -2.11
N THR A 110 14.22 -2.91 -2.87
CA THR A 110 14.75 -1.99 -3.88
C THR A 110 15.08 -2.75 -5.15
N ARG A 111 15.36 -2.03 -6.25
CA ARG A 111 15.81 -2.67 -7.50
C ARG A 111 17.04 -3.56 -7.32
N ALA A 112 17.96 -3.20 -6.42
CA ALA A 112 19.21 -3.94 -6.22
C ALA A 112 19.00 -5.36 -5.63
N ASN A 113 17.84 -5.62 -5.04
CA ASN A 113 17.47 -6.93 -4.50
C ASN A 113 16.16 -7.45 -5.08
N ASP A 114 15.80 -7.05 -6.30
CA ASP A 114 14.57 -7.45 -6.99
C ASP A 114 13.31 -7.24 -6.12
N PHE A 115 13.33 -6.16 -5.33
CA PHE A 115 12.26 -5.77 -4.42
C PHE A 115 11.88 -6.85 -3.40
N THR A 116 12.87 -7.60 -2.90
CA THR A 116 12.67 -8.77 -2.01
C THR A 116 12.51 -8.45 -0.51
N GLY A 117 12.71 -7.20 -0.10
CA GLY A 117 12.59 -6.76 1.30
C GLY A 117 11.15 -6.69 1.84
N ALA A 118 11.03 -6.46 3.15
CA ALA A 118 9.74 -6.29 3.83
C ALA A 118 9.17 -4.87 3.69
N MET A 119 10.00 -3.87 3.38
CA MET A 119 9.59 -2.47 3.22
C MET A 119 9.80 -1.99 1.79
N LEU A 120 8.73 -1.77 1.04
CA LEU A 120 8.78 -1.18 -0.29
C LEU A 120 8.88 0.35 -0.19
N VAL A 121 9.89 0.93 -0.82
CA VAL A 121 10.10 2.39 -0.85
C VAL A 121 9.87 2.89 -2.26
N LEU A 122 8.95 3.84 -2.42
CA LEU A 122 8.58 4.42 -3.71
C LEU A 122 8.70 5.94 -3.65
N TYR A 123 9.20 6.55 -4.71
CA TYR A 123 9.18 8.00 -4.89
C TYR A 123 7.97 8.41 -5.71
N VAL A 124 7.17 9.32 -5.17
CA VAL A 124 5.91 9.76 -5.79
C VAL A 124 6.12 11.17 -6.32
N LEU A 125 5.94 11.35 -7.62
CA LEU A 125 6.17 12.62 -8.32
C LEU A 125 4.96 13.04 -9.14
N GLY A 126 4.70 14.34 -9.14
CA GLY A 126 3.78 14.97 -10.09
C GLY A 126 4.54 15.67 -11.21
N ARG A 127 3.79 16.29 -12.12
CA ARG A 127 4.33 17.08 -13.23
C ARG A 127 4.78 18.45 -12.72
N HIS A 128 6.09 18.73 -12.78
CA HIS A 128 6.64 19.95 -12.19
C HIS A 128 6.49 21.17 -13.13
N PRO A 129 6.14 22.36 -12.61
CA PRO A 129 5.91 23.55 -13.44
C PRO A 129 7.14 24.05 -14.22
N SER A 130 8.37 23.76 -13.79
CA SER A 130 9.58 24.15 -14.55
C SER A 130 9.68 23.48 -15.91
N HIS A 131 8.98 22.37 -16.10
CA HIS A 131 9.00 21.56 -17.32
C HIS A 131 7.66 21.67 -18.08
N GLY A 132 6.92 22.77 -17.88
CA GLY A 132 5.64 22.98 -18.57
C GLY A 132 4.51 22.05 -18.12
N TYR A 133 4.64 21.43 -16.94
CA TYR A 133 3.77 20.33 -16.49
C TYR A 133 3.91 19.05 -17.34
N ASP A 134 5.09 18.80 -17.90
CA ASP A 134 5.51 17.49 -18.39
C ASP A 134 6.57 16.87 -17.47
N TYR A 135 6.88 15.58 -17.67
CA TYR A 135 8.00 14.92 -16.99
C TYR A 135 9.30 15.20 -17.76
N SER A 136 10.35 15.57 -17.05
CA SER A 136 11.65 15.78 -17.68
C SER A 136 12.25 14.46 -18.20
N ALA A 137 13.05 14.53 -19.26
CA ALA A 137 13.75 13.36 -19.80
C ALA A 137 14.56 12.61 -18.72
N ALA A 138 15.23 13.36 -17.85
CA ALA A 138 16.04 12.78 -16.79
C ALA A 138 15.20 12.15 -15.65
N LEU A 139 13.93 12.53 -15.45
CA LEU A 139 13.01 11.78 -14.59
C LEU A 139 12.61 10.45 -15.23
N LEU A 140 12.37 10.43 -16.54
CA LEU A 140 12.03 9.19 -17.25
C LEU A 140 13.20 8.20 -17.25
N GLU A 141 14.43 8.69 -17.43
CA GLU A 141 15.65 7.90 -17.27
C GLU A 141 15.79 7.36 -15.84
N GLU A 142 15.57 8.20 -14.82
CA GLU A 142 15.59 7.78 -13.42
C GLU A 142 14.52 6.70 -13.14
N ALA A 143 13.31 6.86 -13.65
CA ALA A 143 12.22 5.89 -13.48
C ALA A 143 12.57 4.55 -14.12
N ALA A 144 13.10 4.56 -15.34
CA ALA A 144 13.57 3.34 -16.01
C ALA A 144 14.74 2.68 -15.26
N GLN A 145 15.64 3.49 -14.71
CA GLN A 145 16.82 3.02 -13.99
C GLN A 145 16.50 2.49 -12.60
N TRP A 146 15.59 3.10 -11.84
CA TRP A 146 15.39 2.69 -10.44
C TRP A 146 14.11 1.89 -10.25
N GLN A 147 13.16 2.02 -11.17
CA GLN A 147 11.89 1.29 -11.17
C GLN A 147 11.09 1.50 -9.88
N ASP A 148 11.40 2.55 -9.11
CA ASP A 148 10.79 2.91 -7.83
C ASP A 148 10.06 4.27 -7.89
N VAL A 149 9.86 4.80 -9.10
CA VAL A 149 9.25 6.11 -9.35
C VAL A 149 7.81 5.94 -9.82
N VAL A 150 6.86 6.43 -9.02
CA VAL A 150 5.44 6.53 -9.34
C VAL A 150 5.18 7.94 -9.87
N ALA A 151 4.85 8.05 -11.16
CA ALA A 151 4.69 9.32 -11.86
C ALA A 151 3.21 9.69 -11.97
N LEU A 152 2.65 10.28 -10.92
CA LEU A 152 1.23 10.59 -10.83
C LEU A 152 0.79 11.52 -11.97
N PRO A 153 -0.33 11.23 -12.67
CA PRO A 153 -0.86 12.06 -13.75
C PRO A 153 -1.56 13.32 -13.22
N MET A 154 -0.86 14.07 -12.37
CA MET A 154 -1.32 15.30 -11.75
C MET A 154 -0.23 16.36 -11.80
N ASN A 155 -0.64 17.62 -11.76
CA ASN A 155 0.27 18.75 -11.66
C ASN A 155 0.80 18.86 -10.24
N GLU A 156 2.10 19.06 -10.12
CA GLU A 156 2.72 19.33 -8.84
C GLU A 156 2.26 20.70 -8.30
N GLY A 157 2.11 20.78 -6.98
CA GLY A 157 1.84 22.05 -6.31
C GLY A 157 3.04 22.99 -6.41
N ARG A 158 2.77 24.28 -6.58
CA ARG A 158 3.83 25.29 -6.60
C ARG A 158 4.38 25.48 -5.19
N VAL A 159 5.65 25.13 -4.97
CA VAL A 159 6.31 25.34 -3.68
C VAL A 159 6.42 26.85 -3.43
N THR A 160 6.06 27.29 -2.22
CA THR A 160 6.30 28.68 -1.79
C THR A 160 7.80 28.94 -1.74
N THR A 161 8.26 30.06 -2.30
CA THR A 161 9.69 30.45 -2.41
C THR A 161 10.45 30.55 -1.08
N LYS A 162 9.76 30.48 0.06
CA LYS A 162 10.36 30.56 1.40
C LYS A 162 10.92 29.23 1.92
N LYS A 163 10.69 28.11 1.23
CA LYS A 163 11.19 26.81 1.68
C LYS A 163 12.55 26.52 1.06
N ALA A 164 13.61 26.63 1.87
CA ALA A 164 14.93 26.16 1.48
C ALA A 164 14.91 24.63 1.33
N ILE A 165 15.62 24.12 0.32
CA ILE A 165 15.91 22.70 0.21
C ILE A 165 16.99 22.40 1.25
N GLY A 166 16.60 21.86 2.41
CA GLY A 166 17.56 21.47 3.46
C GLY A 166 18.44 20.29 3.03
N CYS A 167 19.48 19.97 3.79
CA CYS A 167 20.30 18.78 3.55
C CYS A 167 19.53 17.50 3.88
#